data_AF-A0A0F7RT60-F1
#
_entry.id   AF-A0A0F7RT60-F1
#
_cell.length_a   1.000
_cell.length_b   1.000
_cell.length_c   1.000
_cell.angle_alpha   90.00
_cell.angle_beta   90.00
_cell.angle_gamma   90.00
#
_symmetry.space_group_name_H-M   'P 1'
#
loop_
_entity.id
_entity.type
_entity.pdbx_description
1 polymer ?
#
loop_
_entity_poly.entity_id
_entity_poly.type
_entity_poly.pdbx_seq_one_letter_code
_entity_poly.pdbx_strand_id
1 'polypeptide(L)'
;MDGYVRLPYDAKHELSQKAKNNELDEVELQQQEALDAFDITLYPTRGGLFSSIAQTSWYKYALMLHGAAVLALQTSILVRPKPLDSTTSAVSHWPSDQLASVGAIHYLMPATKATDNFCYTLASALIHDAKPTVLNWNSTLVKPAIYWAKVRATHQFLLEHTQPNDVVVFVDGYDNILQRPLREVVAEFVNAGHRVMFGAEKGCCCEPETKEIPFCTKSPDSPLSQQTVWGKDPGWSTGPNEFKRMPKYLNSGTMIAYAQDASQLYTNIIHFIENDPWGKRIYDDQTVFNAMYYKQEVPITLDFAGQMIKPMWACEEEMQYQPRLETQLDQPEQLRMPTAETNNTLSAKVLNGIQPWMLRSTITKMWPGFVHSGPVKDHLMAEYKRRSWWWAYEGPKDTELLARGNKVLDNATVIIGQPNAGVLSYPQICGQYLMPKS
;
A
#
# COMPACT_ATOMS: atom_id res chain seq x y z
N MET A 1 31.16 1.63 -19.91
CA MET A 1 29.97 2.41 -19.52
C MET A 1 30.51 3.57 -18.72
N ASP A 2 30.66 4.71 -19.39
CA ASP A 2 31.40 5.85 -18.87
C ASP A 2 30.49 6.66 -17.94
N GLY A 3 30.75 6.57 -16.64
CA GLY A 3 30.09 7.37 -15.62
C GLY A 3 30.82 8.69 -15.46
N TYR A 4 30.16 9.81 -15.78
CA TYR A 4 30.70 11.14 -15.53
C TYR A 4 30.37 11.58 -14.10
N VAL A 5 31.39 11.93 -13.32
CA VAL A 5 31.24 12.55 -12.00
C VAL A 5 31.21 14.07 -12.18
N ARG A 6 30.12 14.72 -11.78
CA ARG A 6 30.02 16.19 -11.76
C ARG A 6 30.49 16.71 -10.41
N LEU A 7 31.55 17.51 -10.41
CA LEU A 7 31.97 18.31 -9.26
C LEU A 7 31.56 19.77 -9.46
N PRO A 8 31.14 20.49 -8.41
CA PRO A 8 30.94 21.93 -8.49
C PRO A 8 32.25 22.61 -8.93
N TYR A 9 32.16 23.51 -9.91
CA TYR A 9 33.30 24.25 -10.45
C TYR A 9 34.12 24.96 -9.36
N ASP A 10 33.44 25.46 -8.33
CA ASP A 10 34.03 26.24 -7.26
C ASP A 10 34.98 25.42 -6.36
N ALA A 11 34.66 24.14 -6.11
CA ALA A 11 35.46 23.28 -5.22
C ALA A 11 36.82 22.88 -5.85
N LYS A 12 36.84 22.57 -7.15
CA LYS A 12 38.11 22.28 -7.86
C LYS A 12 38.96 23.54 -8.01
N HIS A 13 38.34 24.70 -8.23
CA HIS A 13 39.08 25.96 -8.31
C HIS A 13 39.72 26.30 -6.95
N GLU A 14 38.99 26.12 -5.84
CA GLU A 14 39.51 26.39 -4.50
C GLU A 14 40.65 25.43 -4.11
N LEU A 15 40.51 24.13 -4.35
CA LEU A 15 41.58 23.13 -4.15
C LEU A 15 42.80 23.42 -5.02
N SER A 16 42.60 23.80 -6.29
CA SER A 16 43.71 24.14 -7.19
C SER A 16 44.44 25.43 -6.79
N GLN A 17 43.74 26.41 -6.20
CA GLN A 17 44.37 27.61 -5.65
C GLN A 17 45.14 27.31 -4.36
N LYS A 18 44.57 26.53 -3.44
CA LYS A 18 45.27 26.05 -2.24
C LYS A 18 46.51 25.21 -2.58
N ALA A 19 46.41 24.34 -3.58
CA ALA A 19 47.54 23.57 -4.11
C ALA A 19 48.67 24.46 -4.60
N LYS A 20 48.35 25.50 -5.39
CA LYS A 20 49.35 26.49 -5.88
C LYS A 20 50.00 27.28 -4.76
N ASN A 21 49.29 27.51 -3.66
CA ASN A 21 49.79 28.23 -2.50
C ASN A 21 50.46 27.32 -1.45
N ASN A 22 50.52 26.00 -1.68
CA ASN A 22 51.04 25.02 -0.71
C ASN A 22 50.25 24.98 0.62
N GLU A 23 48.94 25.23 0.57
CA GLU A 23 48.04 25.34 1.73
C GLU A 23 47.13 24.11 1.92
N LEU A 24 47.37 23.03 1.18
CA LEU A 24 46.57 21.80 1.31
C LEU A 24 46.89 21.06 2.61
N ASP A 25 45.85 20.65 3.32
CA ASP A 25 46.00 19.62 4.36
C ASP A 25 46.10 18.20 3.77
N GLU A 26 46.39 17.20 4.60
CA GLU A 26 46.60 15.82 4.17
C GLU A 26 45.36 15.22 3.47
N VAL A 27 44.16 15.66 3.83
CA VAL A 27 42.90 15.22 3.22
C VAL A 27 42.68 15.91 1.88
N GLU A 28 42.95 17.21 1.80
CA GLU A 28 42.85 18.00 0.57
C GLU A 28 43.92 17.58 -0.47
N LEU A 29 45.10 17.14 -0.03
CA LEU A 29 46.14 16.57 -0.88
C LEU A 29 45.67 15.26 -1.53
N GLN A 30 45.07 14.35 -0.75
CA GLN A 30 44.51 13.10 -1.27
C GLN A 30 43.33 13.35 -2.23
N GLN A 31 42.54 14.39 -1.98
CA GLN A 31 41.48 14.82 -2.89
C GLN A 31 42.05 15.36 -4.21
N GLN A 32 43.11 16.17 -4.15
CA GLN A 32 43.77 16.71 -5.34
C GLN A 32 44.40 15.59 -6.19
N GLU A 33 45.09 14.62 -5.57
CA GLU A 33 45.66 13.46 -6.27
C GLU A 33 44.59 12.59 -6.95
N ALA A 34 43.44 12.40 -6.30
CA ALA A 34 42.31 11.70 -6.90
C ALA A 34 41.73 12.47 -8.10
N LEU A 35 41.66 13.79 -8.03
CA LEU A 35 41.16 14.63 -9.13
C LEU A 35 42.09 14.65 -10.34
N ASP A 36 43.40 14.55 -10.11
CA ASP A 36 44.41 14.50 -11.19
C ASP A 36 44.49 13.10 -11.84
N ALA A 37 44.05 12.05 -11.13
CA ALA A 37 43.99 10.69 -11.64
C ALA A 37 42.78 10.43 -12.59
N PHE A 38 41.77 11.30 -12.60
CA PHE A 38 40.58 11.17 -13.44
C PHE A 38 40.42 12.36 -14.39
N ASP A 39 40.32 12.10 -15.70
CA ASP A 39 40.16 13.12 -16.73
C ASP A 39 38.71 13.67 -16.75
N ILE A 40 38.41 14.60 -15.83
CA ILE A 40 37.07 15.16 -15.61
C ILE A 40 36.93 16.54 -16.28
N THR A 41 36.07 16.63 -17.29
CA THR A 41 35.66 17.87 -17.96
C THR A 41 34.40 18.47 -17.32
N LEU A 42 34.41 19.78 -17.01
CA LEU A 42 33.29 20.49 -16.37
C LEU A 42 32.61 21.51 -17.29
N TYR A 43 31.30 21.69 -17.11
CA TYR A 43 30.51 22.75 -17.73
C TYR A 43 30.07 23.78 -16.66
N PRO A 44 30.11 25.09 -16.94
CA PRO A 44 29.75 26.11 -15.97
C PRO A 44 28.23 26.17 -15.73
N THR A 45 27.82 26.21 -14.46
CA THR A 45 26.44 26.51 -14.04
C THR A 45 26.36 27.90 -13.39
N ARG A 46 25.35 28.69 -13.76
CA ARG A 46 25.06 29.99 -13.15
C ARG A 46 24.22 29.83 -11.87
N GLY A 47 24.79 30.26 -10.73
CA GLY A 47 24.05 30.89 -9.64
C GLY A 47 23.93 30.13 -8.32
N GLY A 48 24.43 30.75 -7.24
CA GLY A 48 23.78 30.77 -5.92
C GLY A 48 24.37 29.92 -4.80
N LEU A 49 24.80 30.59 -3.72
CA LEU A 49 25.43 30.09 -2.49
C LEU A 49 24.70 28.92 -1.79
N PHE A 50 25.47 27.95 -1.28
CA PHE A 50 25.14 27.19 -0.06
C PHE A 50 26.38 26.88 0.79
N SER A 51 26.21 27.00 2.10
CA SER A 51 27.24 26.90 3.15
C SER A 51 27.64 25.46 3.48
N SER A 52 28.90 25.30 3.85
CA SER A 52 29.56 24.09 4.35
C SER A 52 28.93 23.52 5.63
N ILE A 53 28.66 22.21 5.66
CA ILE A 53 28.93 21.22 6.72
C ILE A 53 28.28 19.90 6.25
N ALA A 54 29.05 19.02 5.60
CA ALA A 54 28.84 17.56 5.47
C ALA A 54 29.74 16.97 4.35
N GLN A 55 31.07 17.01 4.50
CA GLN A 55 31.98 16.50 3.47
C GLN A 55 32.80 15.25 3.87
N THR A 56 32.73 14.78 5.12
CA THR A 56 33.64 13.71 5.58
C THR A 56 33.06 12.29 5.57
N SER A 57 31.75 12.11 5.44
CA SER A 57 31.12 10.77 5.57
C SER A 57 31.00 9.97 4.26
N TRP A 58 31.12 10.62 3.10
CA TRP A 58 30.83 9.99 1.80
C TRP A 58 31.99 9.16 1.22
N TYR A 59 33.24 9.51 1.52
CA TYR A 59 34.41 8.84 0.92
C TYR A 59 34.69 7.44 1.49
N LYS A 60 34.25 7.13 2.72
CA LYS A 60 34.41 5.78 3.30
C LYS A 60 33.50 4.72 2.63
N TYR A 61 32.38 5.12 2.04
CA TYR A 61 31.43 4.19 1.40
C TYR A 61 31.83 3.77 -0.01
N ALA A 62 32.50 4.64 -0.77
CA ALA A 62 32.90 4.34 -2.15
C ALA A 62 33.99 3.25 -2.24
N LEU A 63 34.87 3.17 -1.24
CA LEU A 63 35.93 2.16 -1.16
C LEU A 63 35.41 0.77 -0.74
N MET A 64 34.36 0.68 0.09
CA MET A 64 33.80 -0.61 0.50
C MET A 64 33.01 -1.29 -0.63
N LEU A 65 32.35 -0.51 -1.50
CA LEU A 65 31.50 -1.06 -2.56
C LEU A 65 32.27 -1.67 -3.74
N HIS A 66 33.53 -1.28 -3.97
CA HIS A 66 34.35 -1.86 -5.03
C HIS A 66 34.98 -3.21 -4.65
N GLY A 67 35.16 -3.50 -3.36
CA GLY A 67 35.71 -4.78 -2.90
C GLY A 67 34.73 -5.96 -2.98
N ALA A 68 33.43 -5.72 -2.85
CA ALA A 68 32.42 -6.78 -2.82
C ALA A 68 31.93 -7.24 -4.21
N ALA A 69 32.09 -6.41 -5.25
CA ALA A 69 31.56 -6.68 -6.59
C ALA A 69 32.30 -7.79 -7.35
N VAL A 70 33.47 -8.23 -6.88
CA VAL A 70 34.31 -9.23 -7.58
C VAL A 70 33.98 -10.67 -7.18
N LEU A 71 33.21 -10.92 -6.10
CA LEU A 71 32.95 -12.29 -5.61
C LEU A 71 31.54 -12.87 -5.89
N ALA A 72 30.58 -12.09 -6.37
CA ALA A 72 29.17 -12.52 -6.47
C ALA A 72 28.70 -12.83 -7.90
N LEU A 73 29.58 -13.30 -8.78
CA LEU A 73 29.23 -13.81 -10.10
C LEU A 73 29.45 -15.32 -10.16
N GLN A 74 28.54 -16.11 -9.58
CA GLN A 74 28.19 -17.44 -10.09
C GLN A 74 26.96 -18.02 -9.38
N THR A 75 26.04 -18.56 -10.21
CA THR A 75 24.83 -19.34 -9.90
C THR A 75 23.59 -18.60 -9.39
N SER A 76 22.82 -18.03 -10.33
CA SER A 76 21.37 -17.83 -10.14
C SER A 76 20.61 -18.79 -11.07
N ILE A 77 20.00 -19.82 -10.49
CA ILE A 77 19.09 -20.73 -11.18
C ILE A 77 17.77 -19.98 -11.40
N LEU A 78 17.49 -19.66 -12.67
CA LEU A 78 16.25 -19.04 -13.11
C LEU A 78 15.10 -20.06 -13.05
N VAL A 79 14.32 -20.04 -11.98
CA VAL A 79 13.02 -20.73 -11.93
C VAL A 79 12.02 -19.86 -12.67
N ARG A 80 11.61 -20.26 -13.87
CA ARG A 80 10.52 -19.59 -14.60
C ARG A 80 9.17 -19.96 -13.97
N PRO A 81 8.34 -18.98 -13.57
CA PRO A 81 6.96 -19.29 -13.21
C PRO A 81 6.19 -19.79 -14.44
N LYS A 82 5.36 -20.82 -14.22
CA LYS A 82 4.52 -21.43 -15.24
C LYS A 82 3.45 -20.42 -15.69
N PRO A 83 3.14 -20.30 -16.99
CA PRO A 83 2.08 -19.40 -17.46
C PRO A 83 0.75 -19.78 -16.82
N LEU A 84 -0.01 -18.76 -16.39
CA LEU A 84 -1.37 -18.93 -15.89
C LEU A 84 -2.28 -19.20 -17.09
N ASP A 85 -2.71 -20.44 -17.28
CA ASP A 85 -3.66 -20.79 -18.34
C ASP A 85 -5.00 -20.11 -18.07
N SER A 86 -5.37 -19.19 -18.96
CA SER A 86 -6.58 -18.39 -18.89
C SER A 86 -7.78 -19.11 -19.50
N THR A 87 -8.09 -20.34 -19.07
CA THR A 87 -9.33 -21.02 -19.46
C THR A 87 -9.67 -22.12 -18.46
N THR A 88 -10.42 -21.80 -17.41
CA THR A 88 -11.49 -22.64 -16.87
C THR A 88 -12.27 -21.87 -15.82
N SER A 89 -13.48 -21.46 -16.17
CA SER A 89 -14.54 -21.12 -15.24
C SER A 89 -14.97 -22.40 -14.51
N ALA A 90 -14.38 -22.64 -13.35
CA ALA A 90 -14.92 -23.57 -12.36
C ALA A 90 -14.79 -22.86 -11.01
N VAL A 91 -15.92 -22.40 -10.47
CA VAL A 91 -16.00 -22.04 -9.05
C VAL A 91 -15.98 -23.38 -8.30
N SER A 92 -14.77 -23.93 -8.16
CA SER A 92 -14.52 -25.05 -7.29
C SER A 92 -14.77 -24.60 -5.86
N HIS A 93 -15.42 -25.46 -5.06
CA HIS A 93 -15.29 -25.45 -3.60
C HIS A 93 -13.90 -24.96 -3.21
N TRP A 94 -13.81 -23.80 -2.56
CA TRP A 94 -12.56 -23.28 -2.02
C TRP A 94 -11.93 -24.40 -1.19
N PRO A 95 -10.65 -24.76 -1.40
CA PRO A 95 -10.03 -25.80 -0.57
C PRO A 95 -10.04 -25.31 0.88
N SER A 96 -10.94 -25.86 1.70
CA SER A 96 -11.05 -25.54 3.13
C SER A 96 -9.72 -25.73 3.85
N ASP A 97 -8.87 -26.58 3.29
CA ASP A 97 -7.67 -27.12 3.90
C ASP A 97 -6.57 -26.06 4.06
N GLN A 98 -6.49 -25.05 3.19
CA GLN A 98 -5.49 -23.99 3.35
C GLN A 98 -5.94 -22.92 4.36
N LEU A 99 -7.22 -22.53 4.38
CA LEU A 99 -7.74 -21.65 5.43
C LEU A 99 -7.70 -22.29 6.81
N ALA A 100 -7.81 -23.62 6.90
CA ALA A 100 -7.66 -24.34 8.16
C ALA A 100 -6.26 -24.19 8.78
N SER A 101 -5.25 -23.83 7.99
CA SER A 101 -3.87 -23.58 8.46
C SER A 101 -3.64 -22.15 8.95
N VAL A 102 -4.54 -21.23 8.60
CA VAL A 102 -4.46 -19.83 9.01
C VAL A 102 -4.86 -19.70 10.49
N GLY A 103 -4.05 -18.94 11.23
CA GLY A 103 -4.37 -18.55 12.61
C GLY A 103 -5.48 -17.50 12.68
N ALA A 104 -5.31 -16.50 13.54
CA ALA A 104 -6.22 -15.37 13.63
C ALA A 104 -6.09 -14.44 12.40
N ILE A 105 -7.18 -13.75 12.05
CA ILE A 105 -7.17 -12.65 11.08
C ILE A 105 -7.24 -11.34 11.86
N HIS A 106 -6.20 -10.52 11.76
CA HIS A 106 -6.10 -9.20 12.40
C HIS A 106 -6.37 -8.10 11.38
N TYR A 107 -7.34 -7.23 11.65
CA TYR A 107 -7.68 -6.11 10.77
C TYR A 107 -7.21 -4.79 11.40
N LEU A 108 -6.15 -4.18 10.89
CA LEU A 108 -5.46 -3.05 11.50
C LEU A 108 -5.80 -1.75 10.78
N MET A 109 -6.22 -0.74 11.55
CA MET A 109 -6.64 0.57 11.04
C MET A 109 -5.94 1.70 11.81
N PRO A 110 -4.85 2.29 11.32
CA PRO A 110 -4.26 3.46 11.95
C PRO A 110 -5.21 4.66 11.85
N ALA A 111 -5.61 5.21 12.99
CA ALA A 111 -6.37 6.44 13.08
C ALA A 111 -6.11 7.13 14.43
N THR A 112 -6.04 8.45 14.41
CA THR A 112 -5.78 9.27 15.60
C THR A 112 -7.04 9.84 16.22
N LYS A 113 -8.11 9.96 15.44
CA LYS A 113 -9.40 10.49 15.87
C LYS A 113 -10.51 10.05 14.93
N ALA A 114 -11.75 10.19 15.38
CA ALA A 114 -12.90 10.02 14.52
C ALA A 114 -12.99 11.19 13.51
N THR A 115 -13.40 10.86 12.29
CA THR A 115 -13.77 11.78 11.22
C THR A 115 -14.89 11.13 10.41
N ASP A 116 -15.56 11.89 9.53
CA ASP A 116 -16.52 11.32 8.58
C ASP A 116 -15.90 10.12 7.83
N ASN A 117 -14.75 10.31 7.17
CA ASN A 117 -14.14 9.26 6.37
C ASN A 117 -13.63 8.06 7.18
N PHE A 118 -13.12 8.28 8.40
CA PHE A 118 -12.76 7.18 9.30
C PHE A 118 -13.99 6.34 9.66
N CYS A 119 -15.10 6.99 10.01
CA CYS A 119 -16.32 6.30 10.37
C CYS A 119 -16.90 5.51 9.18
N TYR A 120 -16.78 6.02 7.96
CA TYR A 120 -17.14 5.25 6.75
C TYR A 120 -16.26 4.02 6.56
N THR A 121 -14.94 4.19 6.65
CA THR A 121 -13.97 3.10 6.54
C THR A 121 -14.29 2.03 7.59
N LEU A 122 -14.48 2.43 8.85
CA LEU A 122 -14.79 1.55 9.96
C LEU A 122 -16.13 0.83 9.77
N ALA A 123 -17.19 1.53 9.34
CA ALA A 123 -18.49 0.94 9.07
C ALA A 123 -18.40 -0.12 7.97
N SER A 124 -17.68 0.16 6.88
CA SER A 124 -17.48 -0.81 5.79
C SER A 124 -16.81 -2.09 6.31
N ALA A 125 -15.81 -1.96 7.18
CA ALA A 125 -15.14 -3.10 7.79
C ALA A 125 -16.11 -3.94 8.65
N LEU A 126 -16.85 -3.28 9.55
CA LEU A 126 -17.77 -3.94 10.48
C LEU A 126 -18.92 -4.65 9.77
N ILE A 127 -19.48 -4.04 8.73
CA ILE A 127 -20.56 -4.63 7.90
C ILE A 127 -20.08 -5.89 7.18
N HIS A 128 -18.79 -5.98 6.89
CA HIS A 128 -18.14 -7.13 6.25
C HIS A 128 -17.48 -8.09 7.27
N ASP A 129 -18.00 -8.10 8.51
CA ASP A 129 -17.60 -8.97 9.62
C ASP A 129 -16.10 -8.88 9.99
N ALA A 130 -15.44 -7.77 9.65
CA ALA A 130 -14.10 -7.50 10.15
C ALA A 130 -14.14 -7.20 11.66
N LYS A 131 -13.01 -7.41 12.33
CA LYS A 131 -12.80 -7.04 13.74
C LYS A 131 -11.67 -5.99 13.82
N PRO A 132 -11.98 -4.71 13.61
CA PRO A 132 -10.97 -3.67 13.50
C PRO A 132 -10.23 -3.45 14.82
N THR A 133 -8.91 -3.38 14.73
CA THR A 133 -8.03 -2.84 15.75
C THR A 133 -7.52 -1.48 15.30
N VAL A 134 -7.93 -0.44 16.00
CA VAL A 134 -7.54 0.93 15.71
C VAL A 134 -6.22 1.25 16.38
N LEU A 135 -5.21 1.56 15.57
CA LEU A 135 -3.88 1.90 16.03
C LEU A 135 -3.74 3.42 16.16
N ASN A 136 -2.93 3.89 17.10
CA ASN A 136 -2.65 5.32 17.32
C ASN A 136 -3.85 6.19 17.77
N TRP A 137 -4.93 5.60 18.28
CA TRP A 137 -6.11 6.35 18.73
C TRP A 137 -5.76 7.39 19.79
N ASN A 138 -6.33 8.60 19.70
CA ASN A 138 -6.08 9.74 20.57
C ASN A 138 -4.60 10.20 20.68
N SER A 139 -3.71 9.67 19.84
CA SER A 139 -2.33 10.12 19.82
C SER A 139 -2.21 11.50 19.18
N THR A 140 -1.42 12.38 19.81
CA THR A 140 -1.03 13.67 19.23
C THR A 140 0.31 13.49 18.54
N LEU A 141 0.28 13.31 17.22
CA LEU A 141 1.47 13.06 16.42
C LEU A 141 1.86 14.35 15.69
N VAL A 142 3.09 14.80 15.88
CA VAL A 142 3.68 15.94 15.17
C VAL A 142 4.76 15.46 14.20
N LYS A 143 5.08 16.26 13.19
CA LYS A 143 6.20 15.94 12.28
C LYS A 143 7.53 15.93 13.05
N PRO A 144 8.47 15.02 12.74
CA PRO A 144 8.40 13.97 11.71
C PRO A 144 7.74 12.67 12.18
N ALA A 145 7.38 12.54 13.47
CA ALA A 145 6.85 11.30 14.04
C ALA A 145 5.57 10.81 13.35
N ILE A 146 4.73 11.72 12.83
CA ILE A 146 3.50 11.37 12.10
C ILE A 146 3.76 10.54 10.83
N TYR A 147 4.88 10.74 10.13
CA TYR A 147 5.18 10.03 8.88
C TYR A 147 5.37 8.53 9.09
N TRP A 148 5.87 8.15 10.27
CA TRP A 148 6.22 6.77 10.61
C TRP A 148 5.30 6.16 11.66
N ALA A 149 4.32 6.92 12.14
CA ALA A 149 3.46 6.47 13.24
C ALA A 149 2.67 5.21 12.86
N LYS A 150 2.18 5.12 11.61
CA LYS A 150 1.47 3.93 11.14
C LYS A 150 2.39 2.72 11.05
N VAL A 151 3.63 2.93 10.60
CA VAL A 151 4.66 1.89 10.52
C VAL A 151 5.01 1.36 11.91
N ARG A 152 5.35 2.26 12.84
CA ARG A 152 5.75 1.90 14.22
C ARG A 152 4.65 1.19 14.98
N ALA A 153 3.42 1.71 14.94
CA ALA A 153 2.31 1.10 15.66
C ALA A 153 1.95 -0.29 15.09
N THR A 154 2.04 -0.46 13.78
CA THR A 154 1.82 -1.76 13.15
C THR A 154 2.94 -2.74 13.50
N HIS A 155 4.21 -2.30 13.47
CA HIS A 155 5.34 -3.12 13.88
C HIS A 155 5.20 -3.59 15.33
N GLN A 156 4.86 -2.68 16.24
CA GLN A 156 4.62 -3.01 17.64
C GLN A 156 3.48 -4.04 17.78
N PHE A 157 2.35 -3.83 17.10
CA PHE A 157 1.23 -4.77 17.13
C PHE A 157 1.65 -6.17 16.64
N LEU A 158 2.42 -6.24 15.55
CA LEU A 158 2.92 -7.51 15.00
C LEU A 158 3.77 -8.27 16.04
N LEU A 159 4.64 -7.58 16.77
CA LEU A 159 5.50 -8.21 17.77
C LEU A 159 4.74 -8.67 19.03
N GLU A 160 3.70 -7.94 19.43
CA GLU A 160 3.04 -8.15 20.72
C GLU A 160 1.77 -9.01 20.63
N HIS A 161 1.11 -9.06 19.47
CA HIS A 161 -0.27 -9.54 19.36
C HIS A 161 -0.50 -10.58 18.26
N THR A 162 0.54 -11.01 17.55
CA THR A 162 0.38 -11.97 16.44
C THR A 162 1.20 -13.25 16.63
N GLN A 163 0.71 -14.33 16.04
CA GLN A 163 1.41 -15.60 15.89
C GLN A 163 1.87 -15.78 14.44
N PRO A 164 2.92 -16.58 14.16
CA PRO A 164 3.50 -16.68 12.82
C PRO A 164 2.52 -17.01 11.68
N ASN A 165 1.51 -17.84 11.96
CA ASN A 165 0.51 -18.28 10.99
C ASN A 165 -0.76 -17.41 10.95
N ASP A 166 -0.83 -16.35 11.75
CA ASP A 166 -1.90 -15.36 11.64
C ASP A 166 -1.82 -14.63 10.30
N VAL A 167 -2.95 -14.10 9.83
CA VAL A 167 -3.01 -13.18 8.69
C VAL A 167 -3.32 -11.78 9.20
N VAL A 168 -2.57 -10.80 8.72
CA VAL A 168 -2.74 -9.39 9.04
C VAL A 168 -3.20 -8.66 7.80
N VAL A 169 -4.30 -7.94 7.94
CA VAL A 169 -4.85 -7.02 6.94
C VAL A 169 -4.68 -5.62 7.49
N PHE A 170 -3.75 -4.86 6.92
CA PHE A 170 -3.56 -3.45 7.23
C PHE A 170 -4.29 -2.60 6.20
N VAL A 171 -5.02 -1.58 6.65
CA VAL A 171 -5.63 -0.57 5.78
C VAL A 171 -5.41 0.83 6.35
N ASP A 172 -5.24 1.83 5.49
CA ASP A 172 -5.30 3.23 5.93
C ASP A 172 -6.70 3.52 6.49
N GLY A 173 -6.75 4.15 7.67
CA GLY A 173 -7.99 4.26 8.44
C GLY A 173 -8.99 5.28 7.92
N TYR A 174 -8.62 6.14 6.96
CA TYR A 174 -9.40 7.33 6.60
C TYR A 174 -9.92 7.34 5.16
N ASP A 175 -9.56 6.38 4.33
CA ASP A 175 -9.75 6.47 2.88
C ASP A 175 -9.76 5.08 2.23
N ASN A 176 -10.10 4.07 3.01
CA ASN A 176 -10.24 2.70 2.55
C ASN A 176 -11.68 2.22 2.64
N ILE A 177 -12.08 1.35 1.75
CA ILE A 177 -13.42 0.77 1.74
C ILE A 177 -13.26 -0.73 1.52
N LEU A 178 -13.74 -1.51 2.49
CA LEU A 178 -13.96 -2.93 2.31
C LEU A 178 -15.31 -3.12 1.61
N GLN A 179 -15.32 -3.73 0.42
CA GLN A 179 -16.54 -3.98 -0.36
C GLN A 179 -17.02 -5.43 -0.30
N ARG A 180 -16.20 -6.33 0.25
CA ARG A 180 -16.43 -7.78 0.29
C ARG A 180 -16.16 -8.33 1.69
N PRO A 181 -16.81 -9.43 2.10
CA PRO A 181 -16.51 -10.07 3.38
C PRO A 181 -15.01 -10.32 3.56
N LEU A 182 -14.45 -9.91 4.69
CA LEU A 182 -13.00 -9.97 4.93
C LEU A 182 -12.44 -11.39 4.74
N ARG A 183 -13.19 -12.39 5.20
CA ARG A 183 -12.81 -13.81 5.10
C ARG A 183 -12.68 -14.29 3.66
N GLU A 184 -13.49 -13.79 2.73
CA GLU A 184 -13.39 -14.16 1.31
C GLU A 184 -12.11 -13.60 0.69
N VAL A 185 -11.77 -12.34 0.99
CA VAL A 185 -10.56 -11.71 0.45
C VAL A 185 -9.30 -12.39 1.02
N VAL A 186 -9.31 -12.74 2.32
CA VAL A 186 -8.21 -13.51 2.93
C VAL A 186 -8.12 -14.92 2.34
N ALA A 187 -9.26 -15.57 2.07
CA ALA A 187 -9.28 -16.87 1.40
C ALA A 187 -8.61 -16.81 0.01
N GLU A 188 -8.90 -15.78 -0.78
CA GLU A 188 -8.27 -15.56 -2.08
C GLU A 188 -6.76 -15.38 -1.95
N PHE A 189 -6.32 -14.56 -1.01
CA PHE A 189 -4.89 -14.33 -0.72
C PHE A 189 -4.17 -15.65 -0.38
N VAL A 190 -4.75 -16.45 0.52
CA VAL A 190 -4.17 -17.73 0.96
C VAL A 190 -4.11 -18.73 -0.19
N ASN A 191 -5.23 -18.91 -0.90
CA ASN A 191 -5.33 -19.89 -2.00
C ASN A 191 -4.42 -19.55 -3.18
N ALA A 192 -4.15 -18.27 -3.41
CA ALA A 192 -3.19 -17.84 -4.42
C ALA A 192 -1.72 -18.02 -3.96
N GLY A 193 -1.47 -18.49 -2.74
CA GLY A 193 -0.14 -18.77 -2.21
C GLY A 193 0.69 -17.52 -1.94
N HIS A 194 0.05 -16.37 -1.77
CA HIS A 194 0.73 -15.12 -1.47
C HIS A 194 1.24 -15.10 -0.03
N ARG A 195 2.33 -14.37 0.20
CA ARG A 195 2.94 -14.20 1.54
C ARG A 195 2.79 -12.79 2.08
N VAL A 196 3.05 -11.82 1.23
CA VAL A 196 2.78 -10.39 1.46
C VAL A 196 2.23 -9.83 0.16
N MET A 197 1.09 -9.16 0.24
CA MET A 197 0.42 -8.56 -0.91
C MET A 197 0.07 -7.11 -0.65
N PHE A 198 0.34 -6.26 -1.64
CA PHE A 198 -0.09 -4.86 -1.69
C PHE A 198 -0.87 -4.59 -2.98
N GLY A 199 -1.62 -3.50 -3.00
CA GLY A 199 -2.20 -2.98 -4.24
C GLY A 199 -1.13 -2.40 -5.17
N ALA A 200 -1.29 -2.61 -6.47
CA ALA A 200 -0.46 -1.96 -7.48
C ALA A 200 -1.08 -0.63 -7.93
N GLU A 201 -0.29 0.43 -8.00
CA GLU A 201 -0.69 1.73 -8.53
C GLU A 201 0.18 2.16 -9.72
N LYS A 202 -0.29 3.19 -10.45
CA LYS A 202 0.35 3.69 -11.67
C LYS A 202 1.36 4.81 -11.42
N GLY A 203 1.25 5.50 -10.29
CA GLY A 203 2.19 6.54 -9.85
C GLY A 203 3.29 5.94 -8.99
N CYS A 204 4.55 6.32 -9.23
CA CYS A 204 5.53 6.17 -8.16
C CYS A 204 5.29 7.37 -7.24
N CYS A 205 4.99 7.15 -5.96
CA CYS A 205 4.92 8.25 -5.01
C CYS A 205 6.25 9.02 -5.00
N CYS A 206 6.17 10.29 -4.58
CA CYS A 206 7.25 11.26 -4.36
C CYS A 206 7.41 12.39 -5.41
N GLU A 207 7.82 13.56 -4.91
CA GLU A 207 7.97 14.83 -5.62
C GLU A 207 8.88 14.76 -6.86
N PRO A 208 8.82 15.72 -7.81
CA PRO A 208 9.54 15.65 -9.09
C PRO A 208 11.05 15.38 -8.98
N GLU A 209 11.68 15.77 -7.88
CA GLU A 209 13.11 15.58 -7.58
C GLU A 209 13.50 14.11 -7.31
N THR A 210 12.51 13.24 -7.08
CA THR A 210 12.69 11.83 -6.72
C THR A 210 12.55 10.86 -7.90
N LYS A 211 12.35 11.38 -9.11
CA LYS A 211 12.24 10.55 -10.34
C LYS A 211 13.50 9.75 -10.66
N GLU A 212 14.63 10.09 -10.05
CA GLU A 212 15.89 9.34 -10.19
C GLU A 212 16.07 8.26 -9.11
N ILE A 213 15.14 8.12 -8.16
CA ILE A 213 15.31 7.11 -7.11
C ILE A 213 15.17 5.70 -7.73
N PRO A 214 16.10 4.76 -7.44
CA PRO A 214 16.14 3.46 -8.09
C PRO A 214 14.83 2.67 -8.05
N PHE A 215 14.05 2.74 -6.98
CA PHE A 215 12.79 2.00 -6.92
C PHE A 215 11.74 2.54 -7.89
N CYS A 216 11.73 3.82 -8.27
CA CYS A 216 10.79 4.34 -9.26
C CYS A 216 11.20 3.96 -10.70
N THR A 217 12.49 3.98 -10.99
CA THR A 217 13.03 3.75 -12.34
C THR A 217 13.24 2.26 -12.65
N LYS A 218 13.50 1.45 -11.63
CA LYS A 218 13.84 0.03 -11.76
C LYS A 218 12.81 -0.92 -11.12
N SER A 219 11.65 -0.41 -10.68
CA SER A 219 10.55 -1.30 -10.30
C SER A 219 10.18 -2.23 -11.46
N PRO A 220 9.99 -3.53 -11.22
CA PRO A 220 9.55 -4.48 -12.23
C PRO A 220 8.28 -3.99 -12.94
N ASP A 221 8.18 -4.21 -14.24
CA ASP A 221 6.98 -3.88 -14.99
C ASP A 221 5.81 -4.81 -14.63
N SER A 222 4.60 -4.33 -14.87
CA SER A 222 3.38 -5.14 -14.70
C SER A 222 3.44 -6.39 -15.57
N PRO A 223 3.16 -7.59 -15.03
CA PRO A 223 3.07 -8.81 -15.83
C PRO A 223 1.77 -8.87 -16.65
N LEU A 224 0.85 -7.92 -16.44
CA LEU A 224 -0.38 -7.86 -17.20
C LEU A 224 -0.09 -7.49 -18.65
N SER A 225 -0.67 -8.27 -19.57
CA SER A 225 -0.63 -7.97 -20.98
C SER A 225 -1.54 -6.75 -21.26
N GLN A 226 -0.97 -5.71 -21.87
CA GLN A 226 -1.71 -4.51 -22.27
C GLN A 226 -2.92 -4.87 -23.15
N GLN A 227 -2.73 -5.82 -24.08
CA GLN A 227 -3.77 -6.26 -25.00
C GLN A 227 -4.90 -7.03 -24.31
N THR A 228 -4.59 -7.84 -23.30
CA THR A 228 -5.57 -8.69 -22.62
C THR A 228 -6.43 -7.90 -21.66
N VAL A 229 -5.85 -6.89 -21.00
CA VAL A 229 -6.50 -6.20 -19.88
C VAL A 229 -7.09 -4.86 -20.33
N TRP A 230 -6.37 -4.04 -21.12
CA TRP A 230 -6.81 -2.71 -21.56
C TRP A 230 -7.22 -2.63 -23.04
N GLY A 231 -7.16 -3.75 -23.76
CA GLY A 231 -7.52 -3.81 -25.18
C GLY A 231 -6.49 -3.15 -26.10
N LYS A 232 -6.89 -2.88 -27.35
CA LYS A 232 -6.01 -2.29 -28.39
C LYS A 232 -5.96 -0.76 -28.37
N ASP A 233 -6.48 -0.09 -27.34
CA ASP A 233 -6.55 1.36 -27.33
C ASP A 233 -5.12 1.97 -27.36
N PRO A 234 -4.74 2.67 -28.45
CA PRO A 234 -3.39 3.25 -28.61
C PRO A 234 -3.12 4.38 -27.62
N GLY A 235 -4.13 4.80 -26.85
CA GLY A 235 -4.01 5.77 -25.79
C GLY A 235 -3.22 5.29 -24.58
N TRP A 236 -3.15 3.97 -24.31
CA TRP A 236 -2.36 3.39 -23.22
C TRP A 236 -0.89 3.35 -23.66
N SER A 237 -0.08 4.27 -23.15
CA SER A 237 1.32 4.40 -23.54
C SER A 237 2.21 4.45 -22.31
N THR A 238 3.48 4.09 -22.51
CA THR A 238 4.60 4.36 -21.60
C THR A 238 4.93 5.86 -21.50
N GLY A 239 4.08 6.74 -22.04
CA GLY A 239 4.24 8.19 -22.00
C GLY A 239 4.11 8.77 -20.58
N PRO A 240 4.37 10.09 -20.43
CA PRO A 240 4.41 10.75 -19.12
C PRO A 240 3.04 10.81 -18.42
N ASN A 241 1.96 10.45 -19.11
CA ASN A 241 0.62 10.44 -18.56
C ASN A 241 0.43 9.19 -17.67
N GLU A 242 0.48 9.40 -16.35
CA GLU A 242 0.28 8.37 -15.34
C GLU A 242 -1.04 7.60 -15.44
N PHE A 243 -2.10 8.23 -15.93
CA PHE A 243 -3.42 7.61 -16.11
C PHE A 243 -3.41 6.50 -17.17
N LYS A 244 -2.41 6.51 -18.07
CA LYS A 244 -2.28 5.59 -19.21
C LYS A 244 -1.21 4.51 -19.02
N ARG A 245 -0.55 4.48 -17.86
CA ARG A 245 0.48 3.49 -17.53
C ARG A 245 -0.14 2.24 -16.90
N MET A 246 0.51 1.11 -17.08
CA MET A 246 0.19 -0.11 -16.33
C MET A 246 0.56 0.10 -14.86
N PRO A 247 -0.25 -0.39 -13.90
CA PRO A 247 0.12 -0.29 -12.50
C PRO A 247 1.37 -1.12 -12.25
N LYS A 248 2.35 -0.56 -11.56
CA LYS A 248 3.59 -1.27 -11.22
C LYS A 248 4.27 -0.85 -9.91
N TYR A 249 3.77 0.20 -9.29
CA TYR A 249 4.31 0.71 -8.05
C TYR A 249 3.49 0.19 -6.89
N LEU A 250 4.11 0.04 -5.73
CA LEU A 250 3.44 -0.40 -4.52
C LEU A 250 2.65 0.77 -3.93
N ASN A 251 1.40 0.51 -3.55
CA ASN A 251 0.60 1.39 -2.70
C ASN A 251 0.61 0.89 -1.24
N SER A 252 0.98 1.75 -0.29
CA SER A 252 1.13 1.38 1.14
C SER A 252 -0.17 1.44 1.94
N GLY A 253 -1.28 1.84 1.33
CA GLY A 253 -2.55 2.06 2.02
C GLY A 253 -3.36 0.79 2.27
N THR A 254 -2.95 -0.35 1.71
CA THR A 254 -3.53 -1.65 2.04
C THR A 254 -2.52 -2.77 1.86
N MET A 255 -2.45 -3.67 2.83
CA MET A 255 -1.62 -4.87 2.79
C MET A 255 -2.41 -6.07 3.33
N ILE A 256 -2.21 -7.23 2.73
CA ILE A 256 -2.60 -8.54 3.28
C ILE A 256 -1.33 -9.38 3.38
N ALA A 257 -1.03 -9.94 4.54
CA ALA A 257 0.20 -10.70 4.75
C ALA A 257 0.06 -11.74 5.84
N TYR A 258 0.87 -12.80 5.79
CA TYR A 258 1.13 -13.59 6.99
C TYR A 258 1.88 -12.75 8.02
N ALA A 259 1.53 -12.89 9.29
CA ALA A 259 2.08 -12.09 10.37
C ALA A 259 3.60 -12.25 10.51
N GLN A 260 4.14 -13.45 10.30
CA GLN A 260 5.59 -13.67 10.28
C GLN A 260 6.29 -12.81 9.21
N ASP A 261 5.76 -12.80 7.99
CA ASP A 261 6.34 -12.06 6.87
C ASP A 261 6.14 -10.54 7.02
N ALA A 262 4.98 -10.12 7.52
CA ALA A 262 4.74 -8.73 7.89
C ALA A 262 5.71 -8.28 8.98
N SER A 263 5.94 -9.07 10.03
CA SER A 263 6.88 -8.73 11.11
C SER A 263 8.30 -8.54 10.58
N GLN A 264 8.77 -9.42 9.70
CA GLN A 264 10.06 -9.28 9.03
C GLN A 264 10.12 -8.00 8.17
N LEU A 265 9.09 -7.75 7.35
CA LEU A 265 9.00 -6.55 6.52
C LEU A 265 9.09 -5.27 7.36
N TYR A 266 8.26 -5.16 8.40
CA TYR A 266 8.21 -3.97 9.24
C TYR A 266 9.51 -3.79 10.04
N THR A 267 10.16 -4.89 10.46
CA THR A 267 11.49 -4.83 11.08
C THR A 267 12.54 -4.26 10.11
N ASN A 268 12.57 -4.72 8.86
CA ASN A 268 13.47 -4.18 7.83
C ASN A 268 13.18 -2.70 7.56
N ILE A 269 11.90 -2.30 7.54
CA ILE A 269 11.48 -0.91 7.36
C ILE A 269 11.95 -0.03 8.52
N ILE A 270 11.80 -0.47 9.78
CA ILE A 270 12.27 0.27 10.94
C ILE A 270 13.79 0.46 10.87
N HIS A 271 14.55 -0.60 10.61
CA HIS A 271 16.00 -0.49 10.39
C HIS A 271 16.36 0.43 9.24
N PHE A 272 15.58 0.42 8.16
CA PHE A 272 15.80 1.30 7.02
C PHE A 272 15.58 2.78 7.38
N ILE A 273 14.52 3.09 8.12
CA ILE A 273 14.21 4.44 8.60
C ILE A 273 15.28 4.93 9.59
N GLU A 274 15.73 4.08 10.51
CA GLU A 274 16.72 4.43 11.53
C GLU A 274 18.11 4.68 10.97
N ASN A 275 18.52 3.93 9.95
CA ASN A 275 19.80 4.10 9.29
C ASN A 275 19.80 5.23 8.24
N ASP A 276 18.61 5.72 7.85
CA ASP A 276 18.39 6.85 6.94
C ASP A 276 19.39 6.93 5.76
N PRO A 277 19.49 5.88 4.92
CA PRO A 277 20.52 5.79 3.88
C PRO A 277 20.38 6.86 2.79
N TRP A 278 19.26 7.61 2.78
CA TRP A 278 18.94 8.64 1.80
C TRP A 278 18.93 10.06 2.38
N GLY A 279 19.29 10.21 3.66
CA GLY A 279 19.53 11.50 4.32
C GLY A 279 18.29 12.39 4.41
N LYS A 280 17.40 12.12 5.37
CA LYS A 280 16.19 12.88 5.75
C LYS A 280 15.20 13.20 4.63
N ARG A 281 15.41 12.66 3.42
CA ARG A 281 14.58 12.88 2.22
C ARG A 281 13.37 11.96 2.12
N ILE A 282 13.22 11.04 3.06
CA ILE A 282 12.10 10.10 3.08
C ILE A 282 11.01 10.71 3.95
N TYR A 283 9.91 11.12 3.33
CA TYR A 283 8.83 11.84 4.02
C TYR A 283 7.52 11.05 4.08
N ASP A 284 7.48 9.83 3.55
CA ASP A 284 6.27 9.02 3.58
C ASP A 284 6.58 7.51 3.65
N ASP A 285 5.62 6.79 4.22
CA ASP A 285 5.63 5.33 4.33
C ASP A 285 5.76 4.63 2.96
N GLN A 286 5.07 5.11 1.94
CA GLN A 286 5.01 4.49 0.63
C GLN A 286 6.38 4.44 -0.05
N THR A 287 7.20 5.47 0.14
CA THR A 287 8.60 5.54 -0.29
C THR A 287 9.39 4.35 0.26
N VAL A 288 9.24 4.07 1.55
CA VAL A 288 9.98 2.98 2.22
C VAL A 288 9.45 1.62 1.80
N PHE A 289 8.14 1.45 1.65
CA PHE A 289 7.61 0.18 1.13
C PHE A 289 8.04 -0.08 -0.31
N ASN A 290 8.06 0.94 -1.19
CA ASN A 290 8.62 0.82 -2.53
C ASN A 290 10.11 0.44 -2.51
N ALA A 291 10.88 0.98 -1.55
CA ALA A 291 12.27 0.59 -1.33
C ALA A 291 12.41 -0.90 -1.01
N MET A 292 11.57 -1.41 -0.09
CA MET A 292 11.57 -2.83 0.31
C MET A 292 11.15 -3.72 -0.85
N TYR A 293 10.11 -3.33 -1.60
CA TYR A 293 9.67 -4.03 -2.79
C TYR A 293 10.79 -4.10 -3.84
N TYR A 294 11.48 -2.98 -4.09
CA TYR A 294 12.61 -2.96 -5.02
C TYR A 294 13.76 -3.88 -4.58
N LYS A 295 14.05 -3.95 -3.27
CA LYS A 295 15.13 -4.79 -2.73
C LYS A 295 14.84 -6.29 -2.78
N GLN A 296 13.57 -6.71 -2.84
CA GLN A 296 13.16 -8.11 -2.91
C GLN A 296 13.67 -8.98 -1.74
N GLU A 297 13.90 -8.37 -0.57
CA GLU A 297 14.33 -9.07 0.66
C GLU A 297 13.17 -9.81 1.35
N VAL A 298 11.93 -9.42 1.05
CA VAL A 298 10.68 -10.03 1.52
C VAL A 298 9.85 -10.40 0.29
N PRO A 299 9.12 -11.55 0.28
CA PRO A 299 8.32 -12.01 -0.86
C PRO A 299 7.04 -11.17 -1.07
N ILE A 300 7.21 -9.90 -1.40
CA ILE A 300 6.14 -8.96 -1.70
C ILE A 300 5.60 -9.23 -3.10
N THR A 301 4.28 -9.40 -3.19
CA THR A 301 3.51 -9.48 -4.43
C THR A 301 2.65 -8.22 -4.58
N LEU A 302 2.50 -7.73 -5.81
CA LEU A 302 1.54 -6.67 -6.11
C LEU A 302 0.30 -7.25 -6.79
N ASP A 303 -0.88 -6.81 -6.37
CA ASP A 303 -2.14 -7.07 -7.04
C ASP A 303 -2.29 -6.14 -8.26
N PHE A 304 -1.61 -6.49 -9.34
CA PHE A 304 -1.59 -5.71 -10.58
C PHE A 304 -2.98 -5.54 -11.21
N ALA A 305 -3.85 -6.54 -11.07
CA ALA A 305 -5.19 -6.53 -11.65
C ALA A 305 -6.21 -5.80 -10.75
N GLY A 306 -5.85 -5.54 -9.49
CA GLY A 306 -6.73 -4.96 -8.49
C GLY A 306 -7.95 -5.84 -8.22
N GLN A 307 -7.73 -7.16 -8.10
CA GLN A 307 -8.80 -8.13 -7.80
C GLN A 307 -9.16 -8.14 -6.31
N MET A 308 -8.16 -7.97 -5.45
CA MET A 308 -8.28 -7.92 -4.00
C MET A 308 -8.07 -6.50 -3.49
N ILE A 309 -7.08 -5.77 -4.00
CA ILE A 309 -6.71 -4.43 -3.53
C ILE A 309 -6.63 -3.49 -4.73
N LYS A 310 -7.53 -2.49 -4.78
CA LYS A 310 -7.54 -1.48 -5.84
C LYS A 310 -7.18 -0.10 -5.28
N PRO A 311 -5.92 0.34 -5.42
CA PRO A 311 -5.55 1.74 -5.27
C PRO A 311 -6.19 2.57 -6.38
N MET A 312 -6.77 3.71 -6.00
CA MET A 312 -7.48 4.56 -6.94
C MET A 312 -6.62 5.64 -7.58
N TRP A 313 -5.38 5.85 -7.12
CA TRP A 313 -4.49 6.86 -7.73
C TRP A 313 -4.30 6.57 -9.23
N ALA A 314 -4.81 7.48 -10.07
CA ALA A 314 -4.78 7.38 -11.53
C ALA A 314 -5.52 6.16 -12.11
N CYS A 315 -6.43 5.57 -11.34
CA CYS A 315 -7.26 4.43 -11.71
C CYS A 315 -8.76 4.75 -11.60
N GLU A 316 -9.15 6.01 -11.43
CA GLU A 316 -10.54 6.44 -11.22
C GLU A 316 -11.43 6.07 -12.40
N GLU A 317 -10.95 6.28 -13.62
CA GLU A 317 -11.65 5.93 -14.86
C GLU A 317 -11.81 4.41 -15.06
N GLU A 318 -11.04 3.61 -14.30
CA GLU A 318 -11.08 2.15 -14.35
C GLU A 318 -12.14 1.55 -13.46
N MET A 319 -12.92 2.38 -12.75
CA MET A 319 -13.90 1.94 -11.79
C MET A 319 -15.26 2.55 -12.09
N GLN A 320 -16.30 1.73 -12.01
CA GLN A 320 -17.68 2.17 -12.17
C GLN A 320 -18.53 1.63 -11.03
N TYR A 321 -19.38 2.49 -10.51
CA TYR A 321 -20.46 2.07 -9.64
C TYR A 321 -21.42 1.20 -10.44
N GLN A 322 -21.64 -0.03 -9.99
CA GLN A 322 -22.63 -0.93 -10.57
C GLN A 322 -23.45 -1.57 -9.45
N PRO A 323 -24.78 -1.73 -9.64
CA PRO A 323 -25.56 -2.56 -8.73
C PRO A 323 -25.05 -3.99 -8.85
N ARG A 324 -24.90 -4.69 -7.72
CA ARG A 324 -24.57 -6.12 -7.72
C ARG A 324 -25.77 -6.94 -8.22
N LEU A 325 -26.12 -6.92 -9.51
CA LEU A 325 -27.30 -7.68 -9.96
C LEU A 325 -27.08 -9.19 -9.75
N GLU A 326 -27.88 -9.79 -8.88
CA GLU A 326 -27.90 -11.25 -8.59
C GLU A 326 -28.14 -12.09 -9.86
N THR A 327 -28.77 -11.49 -10.88
CA THR A 327 -29.16 -12.12 -12.14
C THR A 327 -28.04 -12.25 -13.18
N GLN A 328 -26.84 -11.72 -12.93
CA GLN A 328 -25.65 -11.90 -13.80
C GLN A 328 -24.66 -12.95 -13.29
N LEU A 329 -25.03 -13.75 -12.29
CA LEU A 329 -24.38 -15.03 -12.06
C LEU A 329 -24.94 -16.01 -13.09
N ASP A 330 -24.23 -16.19 -14.21
CA ASP A 330 -24.61 -17.12 -15.28
C ASP A 330 -24.72 -18.60 -14.84
N GLN A 331 -24.56 -18.95 -13.55
CA GLN A 331 -24.98 -20.24 -12.98
C GLN A 331 -25.43 -20.11 -11.50
N PRO A 332 -26.75 -20.13 -11.21
CA PRO A 332 -27.29 -20.09 -9.84
C PRO A 332 -26.94 -21.30 -8.95
N GLU A 333 -26.42 -22.40 -9.52
CA GLU A 333 -26.18 -23.64 -8.77
C GLU A 333 -24.83 -23.72 -8.06
N GLN A 334 -23.83 -22.92 -8.43
CA GLN A 334 -22.45 -23.07 -7.94
C GLN A 334 -22.12 -22.24 -6.69
N LEU A 335 -23.03 -21.39 -6.22
CA LEU A 335 -22.85 -20.51 -5.06
C LEU A 335 -23.88 -20.76 -3.95
N ARG A 336 -24.39 -22.00 -3.83
CA ARG A 336 -24.97 -22.44 -2.55
C ARG A 336 -23.85 -22.49 -1.52
N MET A 337 -23.72 -21.43 -0.73
CA MET A 337 -22.91 -21.48 0.48
C MET A 337 -23.31 -22.73 1.29
N PRO A 338 -22.35 -23.51 1.82
CA PRO A 338 -22.68 -24.60 2.73
C PRO A 338 -23.55 -24.01 3.83
N THR A 339 -24.73 -24.57 4.03
CA THR A 339 -25.57 -24.26 5.18
C THR A 339 -24.86 -24.79 6.41
N ALA A 340 -23.91 -24.00 6.92
CA ALA A 340 -23.33 -24.21 8.22
C ALA A 340 -24.44 -23.93 9.25
N GLU A 341 -24.86 -25.00 9.94
CA GLU A 341 -25.70 -24.95 11.14
C GLU A 341 -25.01 -24.12 12.22
N THR A 342 -25.08 -22.80 12.12
CA THR A 342 -24.82 -21.88 13.21
C THR A 342 -25.97 -20.87 13.24
N ASN A 343 -26.64 -20.79 14.38
CA ASN A 343 -27.87 -20.02 14.61
C ASN A 343 -27.70 -18.47 14.54
N ASN A 344 -26.68 -17.96 13.85
CA ASN A 344 -26.49 -16.53 13.57
C ASN A 344 -26.70 -16.21 12.09
N THR A 345 -27.82 -16.67 11.53
CA THR A 345 -28.25 -16.48 10.13
C THR A 345 -28.68 -15.05 9.76
N LEU A 346 -28.22 -14.02 10.48
CA LEU A 346 -28.58 -12.64 10.12
C LEU A 346 -27.83 -12.19 8.86
N SER A 347 -26.52 -12.44 8.72
CA SER A 347 -25.73 -11.91 7.58
C SER A 347 -26.18 -12.44 6.22
N ALA A 348 -26.47 -13.75 6.10
CA ALA A 348 -26.85 -14.36 4.83
C ALA A 348 -28.31 -14.07 4.39
N LYS A 349 -29.25 -13.89 5.32
CA LYS A 349 -30.64 -13.52 4.99
C LYS A 349 -30.84 -12.01 4.83
N VAL A 350 -29.94 -11.18 5.40
CA VAL A 350 -29.99 -9.70 5.32
C VAL A 350 -29.61 -9.16 3.94
N LEU A 351 -28.87 -9.92 3.12
CA LEU A 351 -28.35 -9.46 1.82
C LEU A 351 -29.26 -9.79 0.61
N ASN A 352 -30.22 -10.70 0.74
CA ASN A 352 -31.00 -11.28 -0.38
C ASN A 352 -32.07 -10.37 -1.02
N GLY A 353 -32.01 -9.05 -0.83
CA GLY A 353 -32.99 -8.13 -1.44
C GLY A 353 -32.42 -6.77 -1.85
N ILE A 354 -31.19 -6.45 -1.48
CA ILE A 354 -30.59 -5.13 -1.71
C ILE A 354 -29.22 -5.35 -2.27
N GLN A 355 -29.08 -5.02 -3.55
CA GLN A 355 -27.83 -5.15 -4.25
C GLN A 355 -27.06 -3.84 -4.12
N PRO A 356 -26.02 -3.78 -3.27
CA PRO A 356 -25.30 -2.55 -3.06
C PRO A 356 -24.63 -2.10 -4.34
N TRP A 357 -24.58 -0.77 -4.54
CA TRP A 357 -23.70 -0.20 -5.55
C TRP A 357 -22.28 -0.36 -5.06
N MET A 358 -21.57 -1.32 -5.65
CA MET A 358 -20.15 -1.51 -5.39
C MET A 358 -19.37 -0.86 -6.55
N LEU A 359 -18.12 -0.54 -6.30
CA LEU A 359 -17.19 -0.17 -7.34
C LEU A 359 -16.70 -1.45 -8.02
N ARG A 360 -16.95 -1.55 -9.32
CA ARG A 360 -16.48 -2.63 -10.20
C ARG A 360 -15.37 -2.11 -11.08
N SER A 361 -14.33 -2.91 -11.27
CA SER A 361 -13.34 -2.60 -12.30
C SER A 361 -13.99 -2.70 -13.68
N THR A 362 -13.89 -1.65 -14.47
CA THR A 362 -14.35 -1.62 -15.86
C THR A 362 -13.48 -2.49 -16.77
N ILE A 363 -12.26 -2.75 -16.33
CA ILE A 363 -11.24 -3.51 -17.05
C ILE A 363 -11.40 -4.99 -16.72
N THR A 364 -11.20 -5.33 -15.46
CA THR A 364 -11.14 -6.73 -15.04
C THR A 364 -12.52 -7.30 -14.75
N LYS A 365 -13.55 -6.45 -14.73
CA LYS A 365 -14.95 -6.80 -14.42
C LYS A 365 -15.14 -7.41 -13.04
N MET A 366 -14.15 -7.30 -12.16
CA MET A 366 -14.17 -7.78 -10.78
C MET A 366 -14.57 -6.68 -9.79
N TRP A 367 -15.00 -7.13 -8.63
CA TRP A 367 -15.29 -6.28 -7.47
C TRP A 367 -14.11 -6.41 -6.52
N PRO A 368 -13.23 -5.40 -6.41
CA PRO A 368 -12.11 -5.49 -5.49
C PRO A 368 -12.59 -5.62 -4.05
N GLY A 369 -11.87 -6.41 -3.26
CA GLY A 369 -12.08 -6.51 -1.82
C GLY A 369 -11.92 -5.16 -1.14
N PHE A 370 -10.81 -4.49 -1.41
CA PHE A 370 -10.45 -3.19 -0.87
C PHE A 370 -10.35 -2.14 -1.96
N VAL A 371 -10.90 -0.96 -1.69
CA VAL A 371 -10.71 0.24 -2.52
C VAL A 371 -10.05 1.31 -1.68
N HIS A 372 -8.85 1.74 -2.08
CA HIS A 372 -8.14 2.84 -1.44
C HIS A 372 -8.32 4.10 -2.29
N SER A 373 -9.09 5.06 -1.79
CA SER A 373 -9.29 6.35 -2.48
C SER A 373 -7.98 7.13 -2.43
N GLY A 374 -7.28 7.24 -3.57
CA GLY A 374 -6.04 8.00 -3.73
C GLY A 374 -6.28 9.52 -3.59
N PRO A 375 -5.53 10.42 -4.21
CA PRO A 375 -5.59 11.87 -3.97
C PRO A 375 -6.96 12.54 -4.19
N VAL A 376 -7.89 11.87 -4.88
CA VAL A 376 -9.29 12.30 -5.06
C VAL A 376 -10.20 11.82 -3.91
N LYS A 377 -9.64 11.68 -2.70
CA LYS A 377 -10.27 11.08 -1.48
C LYS A 377 -11.69 11.56 -1.27
N ASP A 378 -11.88 12.87 -1.26
CA ASP A 378 -13.15 13.47 -0.86
C ASP A 378 -14.27 13.19 -1.87
N HIS A 379 -13.98 13.22 -3.18
CA HIS A 379 -15.00 12.97 -4.19
C HIS A 379 -15.43 11.49 -4.19
N LEU A 380 -14.47 10.57 -4.15
CA LEU A 380 -14.78 9.14 -4.16
C LEU A 380 -15.50 8.74 -2.87
N MET A 381 -15.00 9.18 -1.71
CA MET A 381 -15.65 8.90 -0.42
C MET A 381 -17.04 9.53 -0.35
N ALA A 382 -17.25 10.72 -0.92
CA ALA A 382 -18.58 11.35 -0.97
C ALA A 382 -19.56 10.67 -1.94
N GLU A 383 -19.10 10.22 -3.12
CA GLU A 383 -19.92 9.41 -4.04
C GLU A 383 -20.23 8.04 -3.43
N TYR A 384 -19.23 7.40 -2.82
CA TYR A 384 -19.41 6.12 -2.14
C TYR A 384 -20.42 6.29 -1.02
N LYS A 385 -20.22 7.26 -0.11
CA LYS A 385 -21.18 7.63 0.95
C LYS A 385 -22.60 7.81 0.40
N ARG A 386 -22.77 8.48 -0.74
CA ARG A 386 -24.11 8.69 -1.33
C ARG A 386 -24.73 7.44 -1.94
N ARG A 387 -23.94 6.44 -2.33
CA ARG A 387 -24.40 5.26 -3.09
C ARG A 387 -24.32 3.95 -2.31
N SER A 388 -23.52 3.89 -1.25
CA SER A 388 -23.37 2.72 -0.39
C SER A 388 -24.66 2.50 0.39
N TRP A 389 -25.19 1.29 0.30
CA TRP A 389 -26.51 0.86 0.76
C TRP A 389 -26.82 1.07 2.25
N TRP A 390 -25.81 1.19 3.12
CA TRP A 390 -26.03 1.50 4.54
C TRP A 390 -26.20 3.00 4.81
N TRP A 391 -25.98 3.85 3.81
CA TRP A 391 -26.06 5.31 3.91
C TRP A 391 -26.98 5.94 2.86
N ALA A 392 -27.04 5.37 1.67
CA ALA A 392 -27.95 5.76 0.63
C ALA A 392 -29.38 5.40 1.04
N TYR A 393 -30.13 6.29 1.69
CA TYR A 393 -31.60 6.42 1.56
C TYR A 393 -32.14 7.54 2.46
N GLU A 394 -32.70 8.59 1.85
CA GLU A 394 -33.46 9.69 2.50
C GLU A 394 -34.99 9.50 2.35
N GLY A 395 -35.45 8.27 2.11
CA GLY A 395 -36.84 7.95 1.79
C GLY A 395 -37.66 7.40 2.97
N PRO A 396 -38.96 7.74 3.11
CA PRO A 396 -39.80 7.35 4.25
C PRO A 396 -40.23 5.87 4.29
N LYS A 397 -39.85 5.02 3.33
CA LYS A 397 -40.24 3.60 3.28
C LYS A 397 -39.19 2.62 3.82
N ASP A 398 -37.99 3.07 4.16
CA ASP A 398 -36.84 2.20 4.44
C ASP A 398 -36.19 2.43 5.81
N THR A 399 -36.98 2.87 6.79
CA THR A 399 -36.58 2.94 8.22
C THR A 399 -36.04 1.61 8.74
N GLU A 400 -36.48 0.49 8.16
CA GLU A 400 -36.02 -0.85 8.53
C GLU A 400 -34.56 -1.13 8.12
N LEU A 401 -34.07 -0.57 7.01
CA LEU A 401 -32.70 -0.80 6.52
C LEU A 401 -31.67 0.02 7.26
N LEU A 402 -31.98 1.29 7.49
CA LEU A 402 -31.23 2.12 8.42
C LEU A 402 -31.25 1.49 9.82
N ALA A 403 -32.39 1.01 10.30
CA ALA A 403 -32.47 0.30 11.58
C ALA A 403 -31.63 -0.99 11.62
N ARG A 404 -31.49 -1.72 10.50
CA ARG A 404 -30.69 -2.96 10.41
C ARG A 404 -29.18 -2.69 10.34
N GLY A 405 -28.75 -1.74 9.53
CA GLY A 405 -27.35 -1.27 9.51
C GLY A 405 -26.94 -0.72 10.86
N ASN A 406 -27.81 0.11 11.46
CA ASN A 406 -27.64 0.59 12.82
C ASN A 406 -27.55 -0.58 13.81
N LYS A 407 -28.39 -1.62 13.71
CA LYS A 407 -28.30 -2.77 14.63
C LYS A 407 -26.96 -3.52 14.58
N VAL A 408 -26.34 -3.65 13.40
CA VAL A 408 -24.99 -4.24 13.26
C VAL A 408 -23.96 -3.32 13.92
N LEU A 409 -24.00 -2.03 13.61
CA LEU A 409 -23.05 -1.05 14.12
C LEU A 409 -23.21 -0.80 15.63
N ASP A 410 -24.44 -0.79 16.16
CA ASP A 410 -24.75 -0.51 17.56
C ASP A 410 -24.11 -1.51 18.52
N ASN A 411 -23.91 -2.75 18.06
CA ASN A 411 -23.30 -3.82 18.83
C ASN A 411 -21.86 -4.13 18.37
N ALA A 412 -21.38 -3.45 17.34
CA ALA A 412 -20.04 -3.67 16.81
C ALA A 412 -18.99 -3.14 17.78
N THR A 413 -17.99 -3.97 18.05
CA THR A 413 -16.87 -3.65 18.94
C THR A 413 -15.62 -3.37 18.14
N VAL A 414 -14.84 -2.40 18.63
CA VAL A 414 -13.59 -1.94 18.04
C VAL A 414 -12.54 -2.01 19.12
N ILE A 415 -11.44 -2.70 18.82
CA ILE A 415 -10.31 -2.80 19.73
C ILE A 415 -9.47 -1.55 19.55
N ILE A 416 -9.13 -0.85 20.63
CA ILE A 416 -8.16 0.24 20.57
C ILE A 416 -6.80 -0.35 20.94
N GLY A 417 -5.87 -0.38 19.98
CA GLY A 417 -4.57 -1.04 20.10
C GLY A 417 -3.57 -0.36 21.03
N GLN A 418 -4.01 0.55 21.92
CA GLN A 418 -3.17 1.14 22.95
C GLN A 418 -3.36 0.42 24.29
N PRO A 419 -2.30 0.30 25.13
CA PRO A 419 -2.42 -0.24 26.47
C PRO A 419 -3.53 0.48 27.25
N ASN A 420 -4.49 -0.28 27.77
CA ASN A 420 -5.62 0.19 28.59
C ASN A 420 -6.77 0.93 27.89
N ALA A 421 -6.74 1.07 26.55
CA ALA A 421 -7.81 1.79 25.85
C ALA A 421 -9.10 0.97 25.68
N GLY A 422 -9.02 -0.36 25.89
CA GLY A 422 -10.18 -1.24 25.97
C GLY A 422 -10.90 -1.47 24.63
N VAL A 423 -12.16 -1.87 24.74
CA VAL A 423 -13.06 -2.12 23.61
C VAL A 423 -14.10 -1.01 23.59
N LEU A 424 -14.20 -0.29 22.48
CA LEU A 424 -15.23 0.73 22.26
C LEU A 424 -16.26 0.22 21.26
N SER A 425 -17.51 0.65 21.41
CA SER A 425 -18.55 0.41 20.40
C SER A 425 -18.45 1.42 19.25
N TYR A 426 -18.97 1.05 18.07
CA TYR A 426 -19.03 1.99 16.95
C TYR A 426 -19.80 3.28 17.31
N PRO A 427 -20.94 3.28 18.01
CA PRO A 427 -21.58 4.52 18.47
C PRO A 427 -20.72 5.37 19.42
N GLN A 428 -19.90 4.76 20.27
CA GLN A 428 -18.98 5.51 21.14
C GLN A 428 -17.91 6.25 20.34
N ILE A 429 -17.47 5.68 19.21
CA ILE A 429 -16.44 6.29 18.35
C ILE A 429 -17.06 7.26 17.33
N CYS A 430 -18.17 6.85 16.72
CA CYS A 430 -18.72 7.43 15.50
C CYS A 430 -20.15 7.98 15.65
N GLY A 431 -20.74 7.95 16.85
CA GLY A 431 -22.14 8.36 17.06
C GLY A 431 -22.48 9.77 16.59
N GLN A 432 -21.54 10.71 16.71
CA GLN A 432 -21.72 12.08 16.21
C GLN A 432 -21.71 12.20 14.67
N TYR A 433 -21.19 11.18 13.98
CA TYR A 433 -21.13 11.11 12.52
C TYR A 433 -22.25 10.27 11.91
N LEU A 434 -23.09 9.63 12.73
CA LEU A 434 -24.25 8.83 12.31
C LEU A 434 -25.52 9.66 12.06
N MET A 435 -25.57 10.89 12.57
CA MET A 435 -26.74 11.75 12.42
C MET A 435 -26.69 12.46 11.05
N PRO A 436 -27.79 12.45 10.27
CA PRO A 436 -27.95 13.39 9.17
C PRO A 436 -27.69 14.80 9.74
N LYS A 437 -26.76 15.55 9.13
CA LYS A 437 -26.62 16.97 9.45
C LYS A 437 -27.93 17.62 9.00
N SER A 438 -28.71 18.07 9.99
CA SER A 438 -30.01 18.73 9.81
C SER A 438 -29.92 19.93 8.89
#